data_AF-A0A527Y7B1-F1
#
_entry.id   AF-A0A527Y7B1-F1
#
_cell.length_a   1.000
_cell.length_b   1.000
_cell.length_c   1.000
_cell.angle_alpha   90.00
_cell.angle_beta   90.00
_cell.angle_gamma   90.00
#
_symmetry.space_group_name_H-M   'P 1'
#
loop_
_entity.id
_entity.type
_entity.pdbx_description
1 polymer ?
#
loop_
_entity_poly.entity_id
_entity_poly.type
_entity_poly.pdbx_seq_one_letter_code
_entity_poly.pdbx_strand_id
1 'polypeptide(L)' 'AGSALGVVFAGDYLTLFLFWEAMAFASAYLVFAQRGEQAIRAAFRYLMVHITGGVALLGGVILHGLATGSLLF' A
#
# COMPACT_ATOMS: atom_id res chain seq x y z
N ALA A 1 12.81 5.09 0.37
CA ALA A 1 13.50 4.51 1.55
C ALA A 1 12.74 4.80 2.85
N GLY A 2 12.36 6.04 3.15
CA GLY A 2 11.65 6.38 4.39
C GLY A 2 10.29 5.69 4.60
N SER A 3 9.49 5.51 3.55
CA SER A 3 8.18 4.85 3.65
C SER A 3 8.26 3.38 4.04
N ALA A 4 9.29 2.65 3.59
CA ALA A 4 9.51 1.26 3.99
C ALA A 4 9.86 1.11 5.46
N LEU A 5 10.69 2.02 6.00
CA LEU A 5 10.97 2.04 7.43
C LEU A 5 9.71 2.41 8.25
N GLY A 6 8.87 3.31 7.73
CA GLY A 6 7.60 3.65 8.37
C GLY A 6 6.61 2.48 8.46
N VAL A 7 6.62 1.55 7.49
CA VAL A 7 5.83 0.30 7.60
C VAL A 7 6.35 -0.59 8.74
N VAL A 8 7.68 -0.72 8.87
CA VAL A 8 8.31 -1.59 9.89
C VAL A 8 8.11 -1.04 11.30
N PHE A 9 8.13 0.28 11.46
CA PHE A 9 7.95 0.96 12.75
C PHE A 9 6.52 1.43 13.01
N ALA A 10 5.54 1.02 12.20
CA ALA A 10 4.14 1.33 12.47
C ALA A 10 3.76 0.77 13.85
N GLY A 11 3.00 1.54 14.62
CA GLY A 11 2.46 1.13 15.93
C GLY A 11 0.99 0.75 15.89
N ASP A 12 0.33 0.95 14.75
CA ASP A 12 -1.07 0.68 14.52
C ASP A 12 -1.32 0.36 13.04
N TYR A 13 -2.44 -0.31 12.76
CA TYR A 13 -2.82 -0.76 11.43
C TYR A 13 -3.09 0.38 10.43
N LEU A 14 -3.50 1.57 10.89
CA LEU A 14 -3.75 2.72 10.00
C LEU A 14 -2.43 3.36 9.56
N THR A 15 -1.50 3.55 10.50
CA THR A 15 -0.14 4.01 10.20
C THR A 15 0.57 3.06 9.24
N LEU A 16 0.42 1.75 9.44
CA LEU A 16 0.93 0.73 8.51
C LEU A 16 0.38 0.93 7.10
N PHE A 17 -0.95 1.08 6.98
CA PHE A 17 -1.61 1.29 5.69
C PHE A 17 -1.11 2.55 4.98
N LEU A 18 -0.95 3.67 5.70
CA LEU A 18 -0.47 4.93 5.11
C LEU A 18 0.95 4.84 4.57
N PHE A 19 1.87 4.24 5.33
CA PHE A 19 3.25 4.05 4.87
C PHE A 19 3.34 3.04 3.73
N TRP A 20 2.47 2.04 3.72
CA TRP A 20 2.34 1.06 2.65
C TRP A 20 1.88 1.71 1.33
N GLU A 21 0.83 2.55 1.37
CA GLU A 21 0.37 3.34 0.22
C GLU A 21 1.47 4.28 -0.29
N ALA A 22 2.16 4.99 0.62
CA ALA A 22 3.25 5.89 0.24
C ALA A 22 4.41 5.16 -0.47
N MET A 23 4.72 3.93 -0.06
CA MET A 23 5.70 3.09 -0.76
C MET A 23 5.23 2.74 -2.16
N ALA A 24 3.97 2.36 -2.30
CA ALA A 24 3.43 1.93 -3.58
C ALA A 24 3.26 3.06 -4.59
N PHE A 25 2.90 4.26 -4.14
CA PHE A 25 2.93 5.46 -4.99
C PHE A 25 4.34 5.74 -5.52
N ALA A 26 5.37 5.60 -4.69
CA ALA A 26 6.76 5.76 -5.12
C ALA A 26 7.16 4.69 -6.14
N SER A 27 6.75 3.43 -5.95
CA SER A 27 6.99 2.35 -6.91
C SER A 27 6.25 2.57 -8.23
N ALA A 28 4.97 2.94 -8.19
CA ALA A 28 4.19 3.24 -9.38
C ALA A 28 4.84 4.37 -10.19
N TYR A 29 5.25 5.46 -9.53
CA TYR A 29 5.94 6.58 -10.17
C TYR A 29 7.20 6.12 -10.95
N LEU A 30 8.03 5.26 -10.35
CA LEU A 30 9.24 4.74 -10.99
C LEU A 30 8.95 3.88 -12.23
N VAL A 31 7.85 3.12 -12.23
CA VAL A 31 7.46 2.31 -13.38
C VAL A 31 6.89 3.19 -14.51
N PHE A 32 6.08 4.20 -14.17
CA PHE A 32 5.57 5.17 -15.16
C PHE A 32 6.68 6.05 -15.76
N ALA A 33 7.74 6.34 -15.01
CA ALA A 33 8.88 7.11 -15.50
C ALA A 33 9.68 6.42 -16.62
N GLN A 34 9.58 5.09 -16.76
CA GLN A 34 10.32 4.33 -17.79
C GLN A 34 9.75 4.43 -19.21
N ARG A 35 8.58 5.09 -19.42
CA ARG A 35 7.99 5.50 -20.72
C ARG A 35 7.92 4.47 -21.88
N GLY A 36 8.20 3.19 -21.65
CA GLY A 36 8.07 2.12 -22.65
C GLY A 36 6.73 1.37 -22.58
N GLU A 37 6.22 0.87 -23.70
CA GLU A 37 4.96 0.09 -23.74
C GLU A 37 4.99 -1.14 -22.80
N GLN A 38 6.14 -1.79 -22.67
CA GLN A 38 6.32 -2.90 -21.71
C GLN A 38 6.25 -2.43 -20.26
N ALA A 39 6.80 -1.25 -19.95
CA ALA A 39 6.72 -0.65 -18.62
C ALA A 39 5.27 -0.28 -18.25
N ILE A 40 4.49 0.21 -19.21
CA ILE A 40 3.06 0.52 -19.00
C ILE A 40 2.26 -0.76 -18.69
N ARG A 41 2.49 -1.86 -19.43
CA ARG A 41 1.82 -3.15 -19.13
C ARG A 41 2.21 -3.69 -17.76
N ALA A 42 3.48 -3.58 -17.38
CA ALA A 42 3.95 -3.98 -16.06
C ALA A 42 3.33 -3.10 -14.96
N ALA A 43 3.28 -1.77 -15.16
CA ALA A 43 2.64 -0.82 -14.25
C ALA A 43 1.16 -1.15 -14.05
N PHE A 44 0.45 -1.46 -15.13
CA PHE A 44 -0.98 -1.77 -15.06
C PHE A 44 -1.24 -3.05 -14.25
N ARG A 45 -0.45 -4.11 -14.47
CA ARG A 45 -0.54 -5.34 -13.67
C ARG A 45 -0.22 -5.09 -12.21
N TYR A 46 0.83 -4.31 -11.95
CA TYR A 46 1.19 -3.90 -10.59
C TYR A 46 0.05 -3.14 -9.92
N LEU A 47 -0.52 -2.15 -10.59
CA LEU A 47 -1.61 -1.32 -10.08
C LEU A 47 -2.86 -2.16 -9.75
N MET A 48 -3.23 -3.12 -10.61
CA MET A 48 -4.39 -3.98 -10.36
C MET A 48 -4.22 -4.86 -9.11
N VAL A 49 -3.05 -5.51 -8.97
CA VAL A 49 -2.74 -6.32 -7.77
C VAL A 49 -2.67 -5.43 -6.53
N HIS A 50 -2.05 -4.25 -6.67
CA HIS A 50 -1.87 -3.32 -5.58
C HIS A 50 -3.19 -2.75 -5.06
N ILE A 51 -4.07 -2.24 -5.93
CA ILE A 51 -5.39 -1.72 -5.53
C ILE A 51 -6.21 -2.83 -4.88
N THR A 52 -6.21 -4.04 -5.45
CA THR A 52 -6.95 -5.17 -4.87
C THR A 52 -6.44 -5.52 -3.47
N GLY A 53 -5.11 -5.58 -3.30
CA GLY A 53 -4.48 -5.80 -2.00
C GLY A 53 -4.73 -4.66 -1.00
N GLY A 54 -4.69 -3.41 -1.47
CA GLY A 54 -4.90 -2.22 -0.63
C GLY A 54 -6.33 -2.13 -0.11
N VAL A 55 -7.32 -2.39 -0.97
CA VAL A 55 -8.74 -2.44 -0.56
C VAL A 55 -8.99 -3.60 0.40
N ALA A 56 -8.41 -4.78 0.14
CA ALA A 56 -8.55 -5.93 1.04
C ALA A 56 -7.90 -5.66 2.41
N LEU A 57 -6.71 -5.06 2.43
CA LEU A 57 -6.01 -4.68 3.65
C LEU A 57 -6.80 -3.64 4.44
N LEU A 58 -7.24 -2.55 3.79
CA LEU A 58 -8.06 -1.52 4.42
C LEU A 58 -9.36 -2.09 4.98
N GLY A 59 -10.02 -2.97 4.22
CA GLY A 59 -11.21 -3.70 4.69
C GLY A 59 -10.92 -4.52 5.96
N GLY A 60 -9.78 -5.23 5.99
CA GLY A 60 -9.32 -5.95 7.18
C GLY A 60 -9.07 -5.04 8.38
N VAL A 61 -8.43 -3.89 8.19
CA VAL A 61 -8.19 -2.90 9.24
C VAL A 61 -9.49 -2.33 9.80
N ILE A 62 -10.45 -1.99 8.93
CA ILE A 62 -11.76 -1.49 9.34
C ILE A 62 -12.53 -2.56 10.12
N LEU A 63 -12.60 -3.78 9.60
CA LEU A 63 -13.28 -4.89 10.28
C LEU A 63 -12.64 -5.19 11.64
N HIS A 64 -11.31 -5.17 11.72
CA HIS A 64 -10.58 -5.33 12.97
C HIS A 64 -10.97 -4.22 13.96
N GLY A 65 -10.90 -2.95 13.55
CA GLY A 65 -11.26 -1.81 14.40
C GLY A 65 -12.72 -1.84 14.86
N LEU A 66 -13.65 -2.30 14.02
CA LEU A 66 -15.05 -2.50 14.40
C LEU A 66 -15.24 -3.63 15.41
N ALA A 67 -14.43 -4.69 15.32
CA ALA A 67 -14.52 -5.85 16.21
C ALA A 67 -13.85 -5.62 17.57
N THR A 68 -12.71 -4.92 17.62
CA THR A 68 -11.90 -4.73 18.84
C THR A 68 -12.05 -3.33 19.45
N GLY A 69 -12.54 -2.35 18.69
CA GLY A 69 -12.53 -0.94 19.09
C GLY A 69 -11.14 -0.30 19.08
N SER A 70 -10.11 -1.02 18.60
CA SER A 70 -8.72 -0.57 18.58
C SER A 70 -8.08 -0.82 17.22
N LEU A 71 -7.17 0.07 16.83
CA LEU A 71 -6.33 -0.09 15.63
C LEU A 71 -4.88 -0.44 15.99
N LEU A 72 -4.57 -0.59 17.28
CA LEU A 72 -3.26 -1.04 17.74
C LEU A 72 -3.05 -2.52 17.40
N PHE A 73 -1.78 -2.93 17.32
CA PHE A 73 -1.39 -4.34 17.18
C PHE A 73 -1.75 -5.17 18.41
#